data_AF-A0A3M6WBE2-F1
#
_entry.id   AF-A0A3M6WBE2-F1
#
_cell.length_a   1.000
_cell.length_b   1.000
_cell.length_c   1.000
_cell.angle_alpha   90.00
_cell.angle_beta   90.00
_cell.angle_gamma   90.00
#
_symmetry.space_group_name_H-M   'P 1'
#
loop_
_entity.id
_entity.type
_entity.pdbx_description
1 polymer ?
#
loop_
_entity_poly.entity_id
_entity_poly.type
_entity_poly.pdbx_seq_one_letter_code
_entity_poly.pdbx_strand_id
1 'polypeptide(L)'
;MTVTRSQTGKTPRKSGVPDGFVETPGTKRRSGKAGSSERSPSPLDDKTTNGHSTAKDNEATGAKKSTVNGAGKAMNGAPKGRVIDGWLEGSDPKVDVNPHFDFGGTPGVTAMMIGFPLLMWYMWIGATYYDGGFPSEPNRTWSEFGKHLFNLAYNGSFPHLKAWAIYWIFFLTQGIFYLTLPGVYSTGKPLPHEGGKQLRYYNNGVYSFYLTNAIAAVLHFTGLFKLYTLIDEFGPLMSVAIISGFLVAIVAYVSALWRGKQHRMTGHHIYDFFMGAELNPRMFGWLDFKMFFEVRLPWFILYLISLSACARQYEQYGYVTGEAGFLLMAHWLYANACCKGEEMICITWDMYYEKWGFMLIFWNMAGVPLSYCHCTIFIANHDPSV
;
A
#
# COMPACT_ATOMS: atom_id res chain seq x y z
N MET A 1 -8.06 34.64 -79.14
CA MET A 1 -8.92 35.23 -78.09
C MET A 1 -9.18 34.17 -77.02
N THR A 2 -9.29 34.60 -75.76
CA THR A 2 -10.01 33.92 -74.65
C THR A 2 -9.46 32.59 -74.07
N VAL A 3 -8.82 32.72 -72.90
CA VAL A 3 -8.97 31.94 -71.62
C VAL A 3 -9.90 30.70 -71.68
N THR A 4 -9.60 29.50 -71.15
CA THR A 4 -9.36 29.08 -69.73
C THR A 4 -9.03 27.55 -69.76
N ARG A 5 -8.59 26.78 -68.74
CA ARG A 5 -8.35 26.95 -67.27
C ARG A 5 -7.24 25.97 -66.81
N SER A 6 -6.79 26.06 -65.56
CA SER A 6 -5.65 25.31 -64.98
C SER A 6 -5.98 23.91 -64.44
N GLN A 7 -5.00 23.00 -64.52
CA GLN A 7 -4.94 21.77 -63.71
C GLN A 7 -4.59 22.07 -62.24
N THR A 8 -5.19 21.35 -61.29
CA THR A 8 -4.60 21.05 -59.96
C THR A 8 -5.33 19.85 -59.35
N GLY A 9 -4.60 18.84 -58.86
CA GLY A 9 -5.25 17.65 -58.31
C GLY A 9 -4.35 16.59 -57.66
N LYS A 10 -3.53 16.95 -56.67
CA LYS A 10 -3.21 16.20 -55.43
C LYS A 10 -1.96 16.74 -54.73
N THR A 11 -2.09 17.03 -53.43
CA THR A 11 -1.03 17.55 -52.56
C THR A 11 -0.11 16.40 -52.06
N PRO A 12 1.22 16.59 -51.95
CA PRO A 12 2.08 15.60 -51.32
C PRO A 12 1.82 15.46 -49.81
N ARG A 13 1.74 14.23 -49.29
CA ARG A 13 1.78 13.97 -47.83
C ARG A 13 3.22 14.08 -47.32
N LYS A 14 3.46 14.86 -46.26
CA LYS A 14 4.72 14.81 -45.50
C LYS A 14 4.82 13.51 -44.70
N SER A 15 6.01 12.92 -44.65
CA SER A 15 6.37 11.83 -43.72
C SER A 15 6.52 12.38 -42.30
N GLY A 16 5.94 11.71 -41.31
CA GLY A 16 5.90 12.13 -39.91
C GLY A 16 7.05 11.59 -39.05
N VAL A 17 8.28 11.54 -39.58
CA VAL A 17 9.47 11.09 -38.85
C VAL A 17 10.47 12.25 -38.79
N PRO A 18 10.96 12.66 -37.59
CA PRO A 18 11.97 13.72 -37.47
C PRO A 18 13.34 13.28 -38.01
N ASP A 19 14.08 14.22 -38.59
CA ASP A 19 15.46 13.99 -39.03
C ASP A 19 16.37 13.64 -37.84
N GLY A 20 17.16 12.58 -37.99
CA GLY A 20 18.11 12.09 -36.97
C GLY A 20 17.67 10.84 -36.19
N PHE A 21 16.48 10.28 -36.45
CA PHE A 21 16.06 9.02 -35.84
C PHE A 21 16.81 7.81 -36.45
N VAL A 22 17.48 7.01 -35.60
CA VAL A 22 18.11 5.75 -35.97
C VAL A 22 17.30 4.59 -35.39
N GLU A 23 16.69 3.76 -36.25
CA GLU A 23 15.97 2.56 -35.81
C GLU A 23 16.94 1.53 -35.21
N THR A 24 16.63 1.06 -34.00
CA THR A 24 17.31 -0.09 -33.40
C THR A 24 16.77 -1.40 -33.98
N PRO A 25 17.63 -2.41 -34.29
CA PRO A 25 17.17 -3.64 -34.94
C PRO A 25 16.22 -4.47 -34.05
N GLY A 26 14.95 -4.55 -34.43
CA GLY A 26 13.96 -5.37 -33.73
C GLY A 26 14.08 -6.87 -34.03
N THR A 27 14.17 -7.69 -32.99
CA THR A 27 14.21 -9.17 -33.11
C THR A 27 12.89 -9.72 -33.69
N LYS A 28 12.97 -10.39 -34.84
CA LYS A 28 11.81 -11.07 -35.47
C LYS A 28 11.25 -12.18 -34.58
N ARG A 29 10.05 -11.96 -34.01
CA ARG A 29 9.27 -13.03 -33.36
C ARG A 29 8.69 -13.95 -34.45
N ARG A 30 9.24 -15.16 -34.59
CA ARG A 30 8.69 -16.21 -35.46
C ARG A 30 7.34 -16.68 -34.90
N SER A 31 6.29 -16.64 -35.73
CA SER A 31 5.04 -17.35 -35.44
C SER A 31 5.25 -18.85 -35.63
N GLY A 32 5.09 -19.62 -34.56
CA GLY A 32 5.13 -21.08 -34.57
C GLY A 32 3.74 -21.66 -34.72
N LYS A 33 3.52 -22.45 -35.78
CA LYS A 33 2.26 -23.17 -36.03
C LYS A 33 2.29 -24.48 -35.23
N ALA A 34 1.41 -24.64 -34.24
CA ALA A 34 1.24 -25.90 -33.51
C ALA A 34 -0.03 -26.63 -33.98
N GLY A 35 0.09 -27.94 -34.23
CA GLY A 35 -0.98 -28.79 -34.75
C GLY A 35 -1.88 -29.38 -33.67
N SER A 36 -2.95 -30.02 -34.15
CA SER A 36 -4.05 -30.65 -33.40
C SER A 36 -3.68 -31.95 -32.68
N SER A 37 -4.33 -32.20 -31.54
CA SER A 37 -4.87 -33.55 -31.20
C SER A 37 -6.02 -33.49 -30.17
N GLU A 38 -7.23 -33.86 -30.62
CA GLU A 38 -8.33 -34.60 -29.93
C GLU A 38 -8.76 -34.20 -28.49
N ARG A 39 -10.04 -33.89 -28.17
CA ARG A 39 -11.25 -34.70 -28.38
C ARG A 39 -12.56 -33.88 -28.30
N SER A 40 -13.59 -34.33 -29.03
CA SER A 40 -15.01 -33.91 -28.97
C SER A 40 -15.82 -34.81 -27.99
N PRO A 41 -17.18 -34.73 -27.85
CA PRO A 41 -18.17 -33.80 -28.41
C PRO A 41 -19.24 -33.26 -27.40
N SER A 42 -20.17 -32.44 -27.92
CA SER A 42 -21.36 -31.88 -27.23
C SER A 42 -22.55 -32.87 -27.07
N PRO A 43 -23.63 -32.45 -26.38
CA PRO A 43 -24.96 -32.24 -27.01
C PRO A 43 -25.45 -30.77 -26.81
N LEU A 44 -26.16 -30.09 -27.72
CA LEU A 44 -27.60 -30.23 -28.11
C LEU A 44 -28.55 -30.02 -26.90
N ASP A 45 -29.58 -29.14 -26.91
CA ASP A 45 -30.51 -28.64 -27.95
C ASP A 45 -30.74 -27.11 -27.82
N ASP A 46 -30.88 -26.28 -28.87
CA ASP A 46 -31.92 -26.13 -29.92
C ASP A 46 -33.16 -25.27 -29.51
N LYS A 47 -33.17 -23.97 -29.90
CA LYS A 47 -34.19 -23.37 -30.80
C LYS A 47 -34.08 -21.85 -30.99
N THR A 48 -34.21 -21.44 -32.25
CA THR A 48 -34.35 -20.05 -32.72
C THR A 48 -35.79 -19.53 -32.65
N THR A 49 -35.97 -18.22 -32.49
CA THR A 49 -36.92 -17.44 -33.34
C THR A 49 -36.64 -15.93 -33.27
N ASN A 50 -36.69 -15.26 -34.43
CA ASN A 50 -36.75 -13.79 -34.54
C ASN A 50 -38.20 -13.30 -34.44
N GLY A 51 -38.41 -12.11 -33.87
CA GLY A 51 -39.69 -11.42 -33.88
C GLY A 51 -39.52 -9.90 -33.86
N HIS A 52 -39.85 -9.23 -34.95
CA HIS A 52 -40.01 -7.77 -34.99
C HIS A 52 -41.36 -7.37 -34.39
N SER A 53 -41.39 -6.31 -33.58
CA SER A 53 -42.56 -5.44 -33.44
C SER A 53 -42.16 -4.04 -32.98
N THR A 54 -42.99 -3.05 -33.34
CA THR A 54 -42.67 -1.63 -33.29
C THR A 54 -43.34 -0.89 -32.13
N ALA A 55 -42.60 0.09 -31.57
CA ALA A 55 -43.03 1.37 -31.00
C ALA A 55 -44.32 1.48 -30.16
N LYS A 56 -44.19 2.07 -28.96
CA LYS A 56 -45.04 3.19 -28.53
C LYS A 56 -44.47 3.91 -27.30
N ASP A 57 -44.62 5.24 -27.30
CA ASP A 57 -44.33 6.12 -26.19
C ASP A 57 -45.33 5.96 -25.03
N ASN A 58 -44.93 6.41 -23.83
CA ASN A 58 -45.79 7.14 -22.91
C ASN A 58 -44.97 7.81 -21.80
N GLU A 59 -45.06 9.13 -21.69
CA GLU A 59 -44.65 9.86 -20.50
C GLU A 59 -45.66 9.64 -19.36
N ALA A 60 -45.18 9.58 -18.12
CA ALA A 60 -46.01 9.84 -16.94
C ALA A 60 -45.15 10.37 -15.78
N THR A 61 -45.33 11.65 -15.46
CA THR A 61 -44.72 12.30 -14.28
C THR A 61 -45.28 11.75 -12.98
N GLY A 62 -44.43 11.54 -11.97
CA GLY A 62 -44.88 11.09 -10.64
C GLY A 62 -43.85 11.27 -9.54
N ALA A 63 -43.76 12.46 -8.95
CA ALA A 63 -42.91 12.70 -7.79
C ALA A 63 -43.45 11.98 -6.54
N LYS A 64 -42.65 11.11 -5.93
CA LYS A 64 -42.88 10.61 -4.56
C LYS A 64 -41.58 10.61 -3.77
N LYS A 65 -41.55 11.38 -2.68
CA LYS A 65 -40.62 11.15 -1.56
C LYS A 65 -40.89 9.75 -1.00
N SER A 66 -39.84 8.96 -0.81
CA SER A 66 -39.87 7.85 0.15
C SER A 66 -38.71 7.97 1.13
N THR A 67 -39.05 7.93 2.41
CA THR A 67 -38.12 7.67 3.50
C THR A 67 -37.75 6.19 3.48
N VAL A 68 -36.45 5.86 3.50
CA VAL A 68 -35.99 4.48 3.54
C VAL A 68 -35.19 4.22 4.82
N ASN A 69 -35.85 3.57 5.77
CA ASN A 69 -35.22 2.70 6.75
C ASN A 69 -35.50 1.26 6.31
N GLY A 70 -34.49 0.39 6.27
CA GLY A 70 -34.70 -1.06 6.15
C GLY A 70 -33.73 -1.79 5.23
N ALA A 71 -33.00 -2.74 5.84
CA ALA A 71 -32.42 -3.98 5.29
C ALA A 71 -32.06 -4.05 3.79
N GLY A 72 -30.78 -4.30 3.51
CA GLY A 72 -30.26 -4.49 2.17
C GLY A 72 -30.96 -5.62 1.40
N LYS A 73 -31.72 -5.24 0.37
CA LYS A 73 -32.04 -6.15 -0.74
C LYS A 73 -30.87 -6.12 -1.72
N ALA A 74 -30.26 -7.29 -1.96
CA ALA A 74 -29.42 -7.47 -3.13
C ALA A 74 -30.25 -7.16 -4.39
N MET A 75 -29.80 -6.18 -5.18
CA MET A 75 -30.40 -5.89 -6.49
C MET A 75 -30.02 -7.01 -7.46
N ASN A 76 -30.88 -8.01 -7.59
CA ASN A 76 -30.80 -9.04 -8.63
C ASN A 76 -31.10 -8.42 -9.99
N GLY A 77 -30.10 -7.77 -10.57
CA GLY A 77 -30.10 -7.23 -11.92
C GLY A 77 -28.74 -6.60 -12.20
N ALA A 78 -28.06 -7.06 -13.25
CA ALA A 78 -26.75 -6.52 -13.63
C ALA A 78 -26.86 -5.00 -13.85
N PRO A 79 -25.91 -4.20 -13.30
CA PRO A 79 -26.00 -2.75 -13.33
C PRO A 79 -26.06 -2.22 -14.78
N LYS A 80 -27.13 -1.51 -15.12
CA LYS A 80 -27.28 -0.87 -16.43
C LYS A 80 -26.47 0.43 -16.48
N GLY A 81 -25.21 0.32 -16.86
CA GLY A 81 -24.33 1.47 -17.08
C GLY A 81 -22.85 1.06 -17.06
N ARG A 82 -21.96 2.05 -17.17
CA ARG A 82 -20.52 1.82 -17.08
C ARG A 82 -20.14 1.71 -15.60
N VAL A 83 -19.64 0.55 -15.19
CA VAL A 83 -18.98 0.38 -13.89
C VAL A 83 -17.49 0.74 -14.07
N ILE A 84 -17.00 1.64 -13.23
CA ILE A 84 -15.58 2.03 -13.16
C ILE A 84 -15.13 1.77 -11.73
N ASP A 85 -14.17 0.85 -11.57
CA ASP A 85 -13.55 0.56 -10.27
C ASP A 85 -14.58 0.24 -9.16
N GLY A 86 -15.60 -0.59 -9.44
CA GLY A 86 -16.69 -0.95 -8.51
C GLY A 86 -17.82 0.09 -8.35
N TRP A 87 -17.59 1.33 -8.77
CA TRP A 87 -18.60 2.38 -8.78
C TRP A 87 -19.37 2.39 -10.11
N LEU A 88 -20.71 2.52 -10.07
CA LEU A 88 -21.53 2.71 -11.25
C LEU A 88 -21.61 4.21 -11.58
N GLU A 89 -21.29 4.58 -12.81
CA GLU A 89 -21.29 5.97 -13.25
C GLU A 89 -22.68 6.63 -13.00
N GLY A 90 -22.71 7.63 -12.13
CA GLY A 90 -23.93 8.33 -11.70
C GLY A 90 -24.62 7.78 -10.44
N SER A 91 -24.14 6.69 -9.83
CA SER A 91 -24.63 6.21 -8.51
C SER A 91 -23.94 6.92 -7.34
N ASP A 92 -24.43 6.70 -6.11
CA ASP A 92 -23.74 7.15 -4.90
C ASP A 92 -22.33 6.51 -4.82
N PRO A 93 -21.23 7.30 -4.80
CA PRO A 93 -19.86 6.78 -4.72
C PRO A 93 -19.51 6.13 -3.38
N LYS A 94 -20.40 6.21 -2.39
CA LYS A 94 -20.27 5.53 -1.10
C LYS A 94 -20.57 4.04 -1.16
N VAL A 95 -21.33 3.58 -2.15
CA VAL A 95 -21.80 2.19 -2.25
C VAL A 95 -21.05 1.48 -3.36
N ASP A 96 -20.48 0.30 -3.07
CA ASP A 96 -20.03 -0.59 -4.13
C ASP A 96 -21.25 -1.35 -4.68
N VAL A 97 -21.55 -1.18 -5.96
CA VAL A 97 -22.75 -1.78 -6.59
C VAL A 97 -22.53 -3.22 -7.05
N ASN A 98 -21.27 -3.66 -7.10
CA ASN A 98 -20.88 -5.01 -7.49
C ASN A 98 -19.67 -5.45 -6.63
N PRO A 99 -19.86 -5.59 -5.31
CA PRO A 99 -18.77 -5.77 -4.37
C PRO A 99 -18.03 -7.08 -4.64
N HIS A 100 -16.80 -6.95 -5.14
CA HIS A 100 -15.84 -8.05 -5.17
C HIS A 100 -15.21 -8.21 -3.78
N PHE A 101 -15.23 -9.44 -3.26
CA PHE A 101 -14.62 -9.76 -1.97
C PHE A 101 -13.24 -10.39 -2.19
N ASP A 102 -12.22 -9.56 -2.04
CA ASP A 102 -10.83 -9.99 -2.01
C ASP A 102 -10.52 -10.74 -0.71
N PHE A 103 -9.37 -11.43 -0.67
CA PHE A 103 -8.86 -12.11 0.53
C PHE A 103 -9.84 -13.11 1.21
N GLY A 104 -10.81 -13.65 0.48
CA GLY A 104 -11.84 -14.54 1.04
C GLY A 104 -12.93 -13.81 1.84
N GLY A 105 -13.08 -12.50 1.66
CA GLY A 105 -14.09 -11.68 2.34
C GLY A 105 -13.91 -11.60 3.86
N THR A 106 -14.99 -11.32 4.57
CA THR A 106 -14.99 -11.09 6.03
C THR A 106 -14.22 -12.14 6.85
N PRO A 107 -14.37 -13.48 6.64
CA PRO A 107 -13.61 -14.47 7.40
C PRO A 107 -12.10 -14.39 7.16
N GLY A 108 -11.68 -14.26 5.89
CA GLY A 108 -10.26 -14.24 5.53
C GLY A 108 -9.55 -12.97 5.99
N VAL A 109 -10.16 -11.79 5.82
CA VAL A 109 -9.58 -10.55 6.38
C VAL A 109 -9.54 -10.56 7.91
N THR A 110 -10.50 -11.20 8.59
CA THR A 110 -10.44 -11.39 10.05
C THR A 110 -9.25 -12.26 10.45
N ALA A 111 -9.04 -13.36 9.73
CA ALA A 111 -7.88 -14.23 9.92
C ALA A 111 -6.56 -13.50 9.65
N MET A 112 -6.50 -12.59 8.67
CA MET A 112 -5.31 -11.77 8.39
C MET A 112 -5.04 -10.71 9.46
N MET A 113 -6.07 -10.03 9.98
CA MET A 113 -5.92 -9.07 11.08
C MET A 113 -5.38 -9.71 12.36
N ILE A 114 -5.79 -10.94 12.66
CA ILE A 114 -5.27 -11.70 13.80
C ILE A 114 -3.90 -12.32 13.47
N GLY A 115 -3.76 -12.85 12.26
CA GLY A 115 -2.60 -13.62 11.82
C GLY A 115 -1.34 -12.79 11.59
N PHE A 116 -1.43 -11.58 11.01
CA PHE A 116 -0.24 -10.77 10.73
C PHE A 116 0.51 -10.33 12.01
N PRO A 117 -0.13 -9.78 13.06
CA PRO A 117 0.55 -9.49 14.33
C PRO A 117 1.19 -10.73 14.96
N LEU A 118 0.48 -11.86 14.98
CA LEU A 118 0.98 -13.12 15.55
C LEU A 118 2.18 -13.66 14.75
N LEU A 119 2.13 -13.56 13.42
CA LEU A 119 3.24 -13.95 12.55
C LEU A 119 4.47 -13.05 12.76
N MET A 120 4.29 -11.74 12.91
CA MET A 120 5.38 -10.81 13.21
C MET A 120 6.06 -11.16 14.54
N TRP A 121 5.29 -11.36 15.62
CA TRP A 121 5.85 -11.81 16.90
C TRP A 121 6.54 -13.19 16.78
N TYR A 122 5.95 -14.14 16.05
CA TYR A 122 6.53 -15.47 15.85
C TYR A 122 7.86 -15.42 15.09
N MET A 123 7.94 -14.66 13.99
CA MET A 123 9.17 -14.50 13.21
C MET A 123 10.25 -13.76 14.00
N TRP A 124 9.87 -12.75 14.80
CA TRP A 124 10.81 -12.04 15.68
C TRP A 124 11.31 -12.93 16.83
N ILE A 125 10.46 -13.78 17.41
CA ILE A 125 10.89 -14.79 18.39
C ILE A 125 11.90 -15.75 17.74
N GLY A 126 11.66 -16.17 16.49
CA GLY A 126 12.62 -16.97 15.71
C GLY A 126 13.99 -16.29 15.59
N ALA A 127 13.99 -15.05 15.10
CA ALA A 127 15.18 -14.24 14.89
C ALA A 127 15.93 -13.81 16.17
N THR A 128 15.33 -13.94 17.35
CA THR A 128 15.89 -13.43 18.62
C THR A 128 16.20 -14.53 19.63
N TYR A 129 15.42 -15.63 19.64
CA TYR A 129 15.52 -16.69 20.66
C TYR A 129 15.77 -18.09 20.07
N TYR A 130 15.71 -18.26 18.74
CA TYR A 130 15.88 -19.55 18.05
C TYR A 130 16.90 -19.48 16.90
N ASP A 131 17.93 -18.63 17.00
CA ASP A 131 19.07 -18.59 16.06
C ASP A 131 18.65 -18.32 14.59
N GLY A 132 17.60 -17.51 14.40
CA GLY A 132 16.99 -17.28 13.07
C GLY A 132 16.09 -18.40 12.56
N GLY A 133 16.04 -19.54 13.25
CA GLY A 133 15.18 -20.68 12.92
C GLY A 133 13.71 -20.48 13.27
N PHE A 134 12.87 -21.42 12.83
CA PHE A 134 11.47 -21.48 13.22
C PHE A 134 11.35 -21.90 14.69
N PRO A 135 10.67 -21.11 15.56
CA PRO A 135 10.37 -21.53 16.92
C PRO A 135 9.63 -22.86 16.92
N SER A 136 10.24 -23.87 17.55
CA SER A 136 9.77 -25.25 17.59
C SER A 136 10.26 -25.94 18.86
N GLU A 137 9.33 -26.56 19.60
CA GLU A 137 9.58 -27.22 20.87
C GLU A 137 8.90 -28.60 20.86
N PRO A 138 9.43 -29.59 20.10
CA PRO A 138 8.73 -30.85 19.84
C PRO A 138 8.47 -31.70 21.10
N ASN A 139 9.15 -31.39 22.20
CA ASN A 139 9.01 -32.07 23.50
C ASN A 139 7.91 -31.45 24.39
N ARG A 140 7.23 -30.38 23.95
CA ARG A 140 6.17 -29.69 24.73
C ARG A 140 4.79 -29.93 24.13
N THR A 141 3.75 -29.87 24.94
CA THR A 141 2.37 -29.83 24.41
C THR A 141 2.09 -28.49 23.73
N TRP A 142 1.13 -28.46 22.80
CA TRP A 142 0.72 -27.23 22.11
C TRP A 142 0.31 -26.08 23.06
N SER A 143 -0.27 -26.41 24.23
CA SER A 143 -0.64 -25.42 25.26
C SER A 143 0.59 -24.81 25.94
N GLU A 144 1.58 -25.63 26.27
CA GLU A 144 2.85 -25.18 26.88
C GLU A 144 3.70 -24.40 25.88
N PHE A 145 3.73 -24.83 24.62
CA PHE A 145 4.40 -24.12 23.54
C PHE A 145 3.76 -22.74 23.29
N GLY A 146 2.42 -22.66 23.21
CA GLY A 146 1.71 -21.38 23.10
C GLY A 146 1.99 -20.43 24.27
N LYS A 147 1.97 -20.94 25.51
CA LYS A 147 2.36 -20.16 26.71
C LYS A 147 3.83 -19.72 26.66
N HIS A 148 4.73 -20.57 26.16
CA HIS A 148 6.14 -20.23 26.03
C HIS A 148 6.37 -19.09 25.04
N LEU A 149 5.81 -19.18 23.83
CA LEU A 149 5.86 -18.12 22.83
C LEU A 149 5.23 -16.83 23.35
N PHE A 150 4.08 -16.92 24.03
CA PHE A 150 3.45 -15.75 24.67
C PHE A 150 4.37 -15.11 25.73
N ASN A 151 5.05 -15.90 26.56
CA ASN A 151 6.00 -15.36 27.54
C ASN A 151 7.23 -14.72 26.88
N LEU A 152 7.73 -15.24 25.75
CA LEU A 152 8.81 -14.60 25.00
C LEU A 152 8.36 -13.27 24.37
N ALA A 153 7.19 -13.26 23.73
CA ALA A 153 6.56 -12.04 23.23
C ALA A 153 6.33 -11.01 24.34
N TYR A 154 5.69 -11.41 25.44
CA TYR A 154 5.35 -10.53 26.54
C TYR A 154 6.60 -9.90 27.19
N ASN A 155 7.62 -10.69 27.49
CA ASN A 155 8.81 -10.18 28.19
C ASN A 155 9.75 -9.38 27.27
N GLY A 156 10.00 -9.86 26.05
CA GLY A 156 10.96 -9.25 25.14
C GLY A 156 10.37 -8.23 24.16
N SER A 157 9.04 -8.09 24.08
CA SER A 157 8.38 -7.11 23.22
C SER A 157 7.31 -6.28 23.94
N PHE A 158 7.40 -6.12 25.28
CA PHE A 158 6.45 -5.32 26.03
C PHE A 158 6.44 -3.85 25.55
N PRO A 159 5.28 -3.26 25.16
CA PRO A 159 5.21 -1.92 24.60
C PRO A 159 5.26 -0.85 25.72
N HIS A 160 6.42 -0.67 26.35
CA HIS A 160 6.63 0.30 27.42
C HIS A 160 6.76 1.75 26.92
N LEU A 161 6.65 2.71 27.86
CA LEU A 161 6.57 4.15 27.57
C LEU A 161 7.72 4.69 26.68
N LYS A 162 8.95 4.21 26.88
CA LYS A 162 10.12 4.58 26.04
C LYS A 162 9.91 4.21 24.56
N ALA A 163 9.41 3.01 24.26
CA ALA A 163 9.15 2.57 22.89
C ALA A 163 8.00 3.37 22.25
N TRP A 164 6.93 3.65 23.00
CA TRP A 164 5.86 4.57 22.57
C TRP A 164 6.40 5.95 22.22
N ALA A 165 7.24 6.52 23.09
CA ALA A 165 7.85 7.82 22.87
C ALA A 165 8.73 7.83 21.61
N ILE A 166 9.65 6.86 21.45
CA ILE A 166 10.52 6.77 20.26
C ILE A 166 9.69 6.70 18.97
N TYR A 167 8.73 5.78 18.91
CA TYR A 167 7.93 5.56 17.71
C TYR A 167 7.06 6.77 17.35
N TRP A 168 6.34 7.35 18.33
CA TRP A 168 5.44 8.46 18.07
C TRP A 168 6.12 9.82 17.93
N ILE A 169 7.25 10.05 18.59
CA ILE A 169 8.10 11.23 18.31
C ILE A 169 8.59 11.15 16.87
N PHE A 170 9.09 10.00 16.42
CA PHE A 170 9.50 9.81 15.02
C PHE A 170 8.33 10.07 14.05
N PHE A 171 7.16 9.45 14.28
CA PHE A 171 5.95 9.66 13.47
C PHE A 171 5.57 11.14 13.37
N LEU A 172 5.50 11.84 14.51
CA LEU A 172 5.13 13.26 14.56
C LEU A 172 6.19 14.14 13.90
N THR A 173 7.48 13.85 14.08
CA THR A 173 8.58 14.54 13.39
C THR A 173 8.47 14.38 11.87
N GLN A 174 8.20 13.17 11.36
CA GLN A 174 7.98 12.99 9.93
C GLN A 174 6.73 13.71 9.43
N GLY A 175 5.66 13.79 10.23
CA GLY A 175 4.47 14.57 9.90
C GLY A 175 4.74 16.09 9.82
N ILE A 176 5.55 16.61 10.75
CA ILE A 176 6.04 17.99 10.71
C ILE A 176 6.90 18.20 9.45
N PHE A 177 7.80 17.28 9.13
CA PHE A 177 8.64 17.38 7.94
C PHE A 177 7.82 17.37 6.66
N TYR A 178 6.84 16.48 6.54
CA TYR A 178 5.91 16.43 5.41
C TYR A 178 5.21 17.79 5.19
N LEU A 179 4.82 18.48 6.27
CA LEU A 179 4.12 19.77 6.20
C LEU A 179 5.01 21.00 6.00
N THR A 180 6.29 20.95 6.37
CA THR A 180 7.14 22.15 6.51
C THR A 180 8.40 22.18 5.64
N LEU A 181 8.92 21.03 5.22
CA LEU A 181 10.15 20.98 4.41
C LEU A 181 9.87 21.24 2.93
N PRO A 182 10.81 21.88 2.20
CA PRO A 182 10.65 22.16 0.78
C PRO A 182 10.49 20.87 -0.04
N GLY A 183 9.68 20.96 -1.08
CA GLY A 183 9.29 19.84 -1.92
C GLY A 183 8.60 20.30 -3.21
N VAL A 184 8.31 19.34 -4.07
CA VAL A 184 7.66 19.55 -5.37
C VAL A 184 6.22 19.06 -5.34
N TYR A 185 5.37 19.59 -6.22
CA TYR A 185 4.02 19.06 -6.40
C TYR A 185 3.96 18.06 -7.54
N SER A 186 3.36 16.90 -7.30
CA SER A 186 2.88 16.00 -8.35
C SER A 186 1.35 15.96 -8.39
N THR A 187 0.82 15.22 -9.36
CA THR A 187 -0.60 15.11 -9.64
C THR A 187 -0.94 13.64 -9.85
N GLY A 188 -1.92 13.14 -9.09
CA GLY A 188 -2.37 11.75 -9.20
C GLY A 188 -3.29 11.50 -10.40
N LYS A 189 -3.76 10.26 -10.53
CA LYS A 189 -4.73 9.87 -11.56
C LYS A 189 -6.09 10.59 -11.38
N PRO A 190 -6.84 10.84 -12.48
CA PRO A 190 -8.14 11.50 -12.42
C PRO A 190 -9.19 10.60 -11.76
N LEU A 191 -9.83 11.09 -10.70
CA LEU A 191 -10.83 10.34 -9.94
C LEU A 191 -12.19 10.37 -10.65
N PRO A 192 -12.73 9.23 -11.16
CA PRO A 192 -13.97 9.23 -11.94
C PRO A 192 -15.18 9.74 -11.12
N HIS A 193 -15.27 9.33 -9.86
CA HIS A 193 -16.34 9.72 -8.94
C HIS A 193 -16.28 11.19 -8.50
N GLU A 194 -15.17 11.90 -8.74
CA GLU A 194 -15.05 13.36 -8.56
C GLU A 194 -15.03 14.10 -9.92
N GLY A 195 -15.62 13.53 -10.96
CA GLY A 195 -15.70 14.16 -12.29
C GLY A 195 -14.36 14.31 -13.00
N GLY A 196 -13.42 13.40 -12.74
CA GLY A 196 -12.07 13.44 -13.30
C GLY A 196 -11.08 14.34 -12.55
N LYS A 197 -11.46 14.89 -11.39
CA LYS A 197 -10.57 15.69 -10.53
C LYS A 197 -9.30 14.91 -10.20
N GLN A 198 -8.14 15.53 -10.45
CA GLN A 198 -6.84 14.99 -10.07
C GLN A 198 -6.40 15.61 -8.75
N LEU A 199 -6.00 14.78 -7.79
CA LEU A 199 -5.47 15.25 -6.52
C LEU A 199 -4.00 15.67 -6.68
N ARG A 200 -3.63 16.81 -6.08
CA ARG A 200 -2.24 17.24 -5.96
C ARG A 200 -1.62 16.65 -4.69
N TYR A 201 -0.36 16.26 -4.77
CA TYR A 201 0.43 15.71 -3.67
C TYR A 201 1.70 16.55 -3.51
N TYR A 202 2.19 16.68 -2.27
CA TYR A 202 3.39 17.45 -1.95
C TYR A 202 4.50 16.50 -1.52
N ASN A 203 5.59 16.53 -2.28
CA ASN A 203 6.63 15.51 -2.27
C ASN A 203 7.94 16.15 -1.81
N ASN A 204 8.30 15.90 -0.55
CA ASN A 204 9.52 16.40 0.09
C ASN A 204 10.37 15.27 0.70
N GLY A 205 10.19 14.03 0.23
CA GLY A 205 10.85 12.83 0.77
C GLY A 205 12.36 12.96 0.81
N VAL A 206 12.97 13.54 -0.23
CA VAL A 206 14.41 13.85 -0.25
C VAL A 206 14.82 14.71 0.96
N TYR A 207 14.17 15.85 1.18
CA TYR A 207 14.49 16.74 2.30
C TYR A 207 14.16 16.10 3.65
N SER A 208 13.03 15.40 3.77
CA SER A 208 12.66 14.66 5.00
C SER A 208 13.72 13.62 5.35
N PHE A 209 14.17 12.82 4.37
CA PHE A 209 15.14 11.74 4.58
C PHE A 209 16.52 12.27 4.96
N TYR A 210 17.07 13.22 4.20
CA TYR A 210 18.39 13.77 4.49
C TYR A 210 18.43 14.59 5.80
N LEU A 211 17.36 15.31 6.16
CA LEU A 211 17.27 15.97 7.47
C LEU A 211 17.14 14.96 8.61
N THR A 212 16.37 13.88 8.43
CA THR A 212 16.27 12.78 9.40
C THR A 212 17.65 12.17 9.65
N ASN A 213 18.44 11.94 8.60
CA ASN A 213 19.82 11.44 8.71
C ASN A 213 20.74 12.40 9.47
N ALA A 214 20.66 13.70 9.18
CA ALA A 214 21.44 14.70 9.90
C ALA A 214 21.09 14.74 11.40
N ILE A 215 19.80 14.68 11.75
CA ILE A 215 19.34 14.67 13.13
C ILE A 215 19.74 13.37 13.84
N ALA A 216 19.58 12.21 13.20
CA ALA A 216 20.00 10.92 13.75
C ALA A 216 21.51 10.88 14.05
N ALA A 217 22.33 11.42 13.14
CA ALA A 217 23.77 11.55 13.37
C ALA A 217 24.09 12.50 14.54
N VAL A 218 23.50 13.69 14.58
CA VAL A 218 23.68 14.65 15.69
C VAL A 218 23.29 14.03 17.02
N LEU A 219 22.14 13.36 17.10
CA LEU A 219 21.66 12.70 18.32
C LEU A 219 22.59 11.57 18.79
N HIS A 220 23.14 10.77 17.86
CA HIS A 220 24.08 9.70 18.18
C HIS A 220 25.43 10.25 18.69
N PHE A 221 26.03 11.22 17.97
CA PHE A 221 27.35 11.76 18.32
C PHE A 221 27.34 12.71 19.53
N THR A 222 26.22 13.39 19.81
CA THR A 222 26.05 14.14 21.07
C THR A 222 25.69 13.25 22.26
N GLY A 223 25.37 11.97 22.03
CA GLY A 223 24.95 11.03 23.05
C GLY A 223 23.50 11.21 23.54
N LEU A 224 22.76 12.20 23.03
CA LEU A 224 21.36 12.46 23.42
C LEU A 224 20.42 11.30 23.07
N PHE A 225 20.65 10.63 21.94
CA PHE A 225 19.98 9.39 21.59
C PHE A 225 20.92 8.52 20.76
N LYS A 226 21.53 7.52 21.41
CA LYS A 226 22.41 6.56 20.75
C LYS A 226 21.61 5.70 19.78
N LEU A 227 21.92 5.80 18.48
CA LEU A 227 21.16 5.16 17.41
C LEU A 227 20.87 3.66 17.61
N TYR A 228 21.83 2.89 18.15
CA TYR A 228 21.67 1.46 18.42
C TYR A 228 20.49 1.12 19.37
N THR A 229 19.98 2.11 20.12
CA THR A 229 18.72 1.99 20.86
C THR A 229 17.57 1.47 19.98
N LEU A 230 17.53 1.74 18.67
CA LEU A 230 16.46 1.26 17.79
C LEU A 230 16.50 -0.27 17.59
N ILE A 231 17.68 -0.89 17.54
CA ILE A 231 17.82 -2.34 17.42
C ILE A 231 17.76 -3.03 18.78
N ASP A 232 18.19 -2.36 19.86
CA ASP A 232 18.05 -2.84 21.24
C ASP A 232 16.58 -2.87 21.70
N GLU A 233 15.79 -1.86 21.30
CA GLU A 233 14.36 -1.73 21.61
C GLU A 233 13.44 -2.32 20.52
N PHE A 234 13.98 -3.17 19.62
CA PHE A 234 13.25 -3.62 18.43
C PHE A 234 11.91 -4.31 18.79
N GLY A 235 11.92 -5.25 19.74
CA GLY A 235 10.73 -5.97 20.19
C GLY A 235 9.63 -5.00 20.69
N PRO A 236 9.92 -4.15 21.70
CA PRO A 236 8.99 -3.12 22.17
C PRO A 236 8.48 -2.20 21.07
N LEU A 237 9.36 -1.73 20.16
CA LEU A 237 8.98 -0.89 19.02
C LEU A 237 8.02 -1.62 18.05
N MET A 238 8.21 -2.92 17.83
CA MET A 238 7.31 -3.73 17.00
C MET A 238 5.92 -3.88 17.61
N SER A 239 5.83 -4.16 18.91
CA SER A 239 4.52 -4.19 19.59
C SER A 239 3.84 -2.82 19.58
N VAL A 240 4.59 -1.73 19.76
CA VAL A 240 4.06 -0.36 19.63
C VAL A 240 3.55 -0.09 18.21
N ALA A 241 4.29 -0.48 17.17
CA ALA A 241 3.88 -0.31 15.78
C ALA A 241 2.61 -1.11 15.44
N ILE A 242 2.54 -2.38 15.87
CA ILE A 242 1.36 -3.24 15.72
C ILE A 242 0.13 -2.60 16.36
N ILE A 243 0.22 -2.20 17.63
CA ILE A 243 -0.91 -1.58 18.36
C ILE A 243 -1.29 -0.24 17.71
N SER A 244 -0.30 0.56 17.32
CA SER A 244 -0.53 1.84 16.64
C SER A 244 -1.24 1.67 15.30
N GLY A 245 -0.91 0.63 14.53
CA GLY A 245 -1.61 0.29 13.28
C GLY A 245 -3.11 0.01 13.50
N PHE A 246 -3.46 -0.76 14.53
CA PHE A 246 -4.86 -0.96 14.92
C PHE A 246 -5.54 0.35 15.36
N LEU A 247 -4.91 1.12 16.24
CA LEU A 247 -5.48 2.37 16.76
C LEU A 247 -5.73 3.39 15.63
N VAL A 248 -4.76 3.58 14.74
CA VAL A 248 -4.90 4.48 13.59
C VAL A 248 -5.97 3.99 12.62
N ALA A 249 -6.06 2.68 12.35
CA ALA A 249 -7.12 2.11 11.51
C ALA A 249 -8.52 2.30 12.11
N ILE A 250 -8.68 2.12 13.43
CA ILE A 250 -9.95 2.37 14.14
C ILE A 250 -10.35 3.85 14.02
N VAL A 251 -9.41 4.77 14.28
CA VAL A 251 -9.64 6.21 14.13
C VAL A 251 -9.98 6.56 12.68
N ALA A 252 -9.25 6.03 11.70
CA ALA A 252 -9.50 6.24 10.27
C ALA A 252 -10.92 5.82 9.87
N TYR A 253 -11.31 4.60 10.23
CA TYR A 253 -12.61 4.02 9.88
C TYR A 253 -13.77 4.80 10.51
N VAL A 254 -13.73 5.03 11.83
CA VAL A 254 -14.77 5.77 12.56
C VAL A 254 -14.85 7.22 12.07
N SER A 255 -13.71 7.87 11.81
CA SER A 255 -13.64 9.23 11.28
C SER A 255 -14.26 9.34 9.87
N ALA A 256 -13.99 8.37 8.98
CA ALA A 256 -14.57 8.32 7.64
C ALA A 256 -16.10 8.13 7.67
N LEU A 257 -16.60 7.26 8.56
CA LEU A 257 -18.03 7.08 8.77
C LEU A 257 -18.71 8.35 9.31
N TRP A 258 -18.12 8.96 10.35
CA TRP A 258 -18.66 10.16 11.01
C TRP A 258 -18.66 11.39 10.10
N ARG A 259 -17.60 11.61 9.32
CA ARG A 259 -17.52 12.68 8.31
C ARG A 259 -18.36 12.42 7.06
N GLY A 260 -18.97 11.24 6.92
CA GLY A 260 -19.70 10.85 5.73
C GLY A 260 -18.81 10.77 4.47
N LYS A 261 -17.53 10.40 4.64
CA LYS A 261 -16.50 10.33 3.58
C LYS A 261 -16.27 8.91 3.06
N GLN A 262 -17.31 8.08 3.14
CA GLN A 262 -17.27 6.72 2.63
C GLN A 262 -16.99 6.68 1.12
N HIS A 263 -16.30 5.63 0.67
CA HIS A 263 -16.11 5.30 -0.73
C HIS A 263 -16.25 3.78 -0.90
N ARG A 264 -17.02 3.33 -1.91
CA ARG A 264 -17.15 1.92 -2.30
C ARG A 264 -17.28 0.96 -1.10
N MET A 265 -18.27 1.18 -0.24
CA MET A 265 -18.53 0.33 0.93
C MET A 265 -19.30 -0.91 0.49
N THR A 266 -18.91 -2.07 1.01
CA THR A 266 -19.59 -3.35 0.78
C THR A 266 -20.75 -3.60 1.76
N GLY A 267 -20.85 -2.78 2.83
CA GLY A 267 -21.82 -2.95 3.91
C GLY A 267 -21.39 -3.96 4.97
N HIS A 268 -20.25 -4.63 4.80
CA HIS A 268 -19.70 -5.58 5.75
C HIS A 268 -18.61 -4.89 6.58
N HIS A 269 -18.98 -4.37 7.75
CA HIS A 269 -18.10 -3.48 8.55
C HIS A 269 -16.69 -4.02 8.81
N ILE A 270 -16.51 -5.32 9.03
CA ILE A 270 -15.19 -5.94 9.26
C ILE A 270 -14.34 -5.94 7.97
N TYR A 271 -14.96 -6.21 6.82
CA TYR A 271 -14.30 -6.15 5.52
C TYR A 271 -14.00 -4.70 5.09
N ASP A 272 -14.96 -3.80 5.27
CA ASP A 272 -14.79 -2.38 5.00
C ASP A 272 -13.78 -1.72 5.98
N PHE A 273 -13.57 -2.28 7.17
CA PHE A 273 -12.49 -1.87 8.08
C PHE A 273 -11.11 -2.31 7.57
N PHE A 274 -11.01 -3.55 7.07
CA PHE A 274 -9.78 -4.08 6.50
C PHE A 274 -9.35 -3.32 5.24
N MET A 275 -10.24 -3.24 4.26
CA MET A 275 -10.00 -2.57 2.97
C MET A 275 -10.01 -1.04 3.11
N GLY A 276 -10.83 -0.49 4.01
CA GLY A 276 -10.91 0.94 4.31
C GLY A 276 -12.22 1.60 3.89
N ALA A 277 -12.51 2.72 4.54
CA ALA A 277 -13.76 3.46 4.34
C ALA A 277 -13.60 4.71 3.47
N GLU A 278 -12.46 5.41 3.52
CA GLU A 278 -12.21 6.63 2.74
C GLU A 278 -11.09 6.38 1.74
N LEU A 279 -11.21 6.94 0.52
CA LEU A 279 -10.19 6.75 -0.51
C LEU A 279 -8.91 7.51 -0.17
N ASN A 280 -8.95 8.85 -0.13
CA ASN A 280 -7.78 9.70 0.06
C ASN A 280 -7.99 10.70 1.22
N PRO A 281 -7.88 10.23 2.48
CA PRO A 281 -8.07 11.07 3.65
C PRO A 281 -6.96 12.11 3.78
N ARG A 282 -7.35 13.36 4.09
CA ARG A 282 -6.45 14.50 4.17
C ARG A 282 -6.62 15.32 5.44
N MET A 283 -5.50 15.78 5.99
CA MET A 283 -5.42 16.71 7.11
C MET A 283 -4.86 18.06 6.63
N PHE A 284 -5.47 19.16 7.08
CA PHE A 284 -5.15 20.54 6.65
C PHE A 284 -5.19 20.78 5.12
N GLY A 285 -5.76 19.86 4.33
CA GLY A 285 -5.78 19.89 2.86
C GLY A 285 -4.47 19.47 2.18
N TRP A 286 -3.33 19.54 2.88
CA TRP A 286 -1.99 19.25 2.34
C TRP A 286 -1.45 17.87 2.70
N LEU A 287 -1.62 17.42 3.95
CA LEU A 287 -1.16 16.09 4.36
C LEU A 287 -2.16 15.05 3.88
N ASP A 288 -1.73 14.22 2.94
CA ASP A 288 -2.46 13.04 2.47
C ASP A 288 -1.93 11.82 3.21
N PHE A 289 -2.80 11.13 3.94
CA PHE A 289 -2.36 10.11 4.89
C PHE A 289 -1.74 8.88 4.22
N LYS A 290 -2.21 8.50 3.02
CA LYS A 290 -1.55 7.44 2.26
C LYS A 290 -0.15 7.87 1.88
N MET A 291 -0.02 9.02 1.22
CA MET A 291 1.26 9.54 0.74
C MET A 291 2.30 9.67 1.86
N PHE A 292 1.85 10.15 3.04
CA PHE A 292 2.67 10.24 4.23
C PHE A 292 3.13 8.86 4.74
N PHE A 293 2.20 7.90 4.85
CA PHE A 293 2.48 6.56 5.38
C PHE A 293 3.30 5.71 4.41
N GLU A 294 3.06 5.82 3.10
CA GLU A 294 3.68 5.00 2.04
C GLU A 294 5.20 5.14 1.97
N VAL A 295 5.73 6.33 2.32
CA VAL A 295 7.15 6.65 2.18
C VAL A 295 7.84 6.90 3.53
N ARG A 296 7.29 7.78 4.38
CA ARG A 296 8.03 8.34 5.52
C ARG A 296 8.20 7.39 6.70
N LEU A 297 7.33 6.38 6.82
CA LEU A 297 7.37 5.41 7.90
C LEU A 297 8.12 4.13 7.50
N PRO A 298 7.66 3.33 6.51
CA PRO A 298 8.18 1.99 6.27
C PRO A 298 9.67 2.01 5.89
N TRP A 299 10.04 2.78 4.88
CA TRP A 299 11.41 2.76 4.34
C TRP A 299 12.41 3.47 5.24
N PHE A 300 11.97 4.50 5.96
CA PHE A 300 12.85 5.25 6.87
C PHE A 300 13.14 4.39 8.12
N ILE A 301 12.12 3.75 8.70
CA ILE A 301 12.30 2.85 9.85
C ILE A 301 13.16 1.65 9.44
N LEU A 302 12.88 1.00 8.30
CA LEU A 302 13.68 -0.13 7.78
C LEU A 302 15.17 0.24 7.65
N TYR A 303 15.47 1.38 7.01
CA TYR A 303 16.83 1.88 6.87
C TYR A 303 17.47 2.24 8.23
N LEU A 304 16.74 2.92 9.12
CA LEU A 304 17.26 3.32 10.43
C LEU A 304 17.56 2.12 11.32
N ILE A 305 16.83 1.00 11.18
CA ILE A 305 17.12 -0.26 11.88
C ILE A 305 18.47 -0.85 11.39
N SER A 306 18.76 -0.82 10.08
CA SER A 306 20.06 -1.27 9.57
C SER A 306 21.21 -0.33 9.91
N LEU A 307 20.97 0.99 9.92
CA LEU A 307 21.97 1.96 10.39
C LEU A 307 22.23 1.78 11.90
N SER A 308 21.18 1.49 12.68
CA SER A 308 21.25 1.16 14.10
C SER A 308 22.04 -0.13 14.37
N ALA A 309 21.85 -1.19 13.59
CA ALA A 309 22.64 -2.41 13.69
C ALA A 309 24.13 -2.18 13.38
N CYS A 310 24.44 -1.41 12.32
CA CYS A 310 25.82 -1.02 12.01
C CYS A 310 26.45 -0.17 13.12
N ALA A 311 25.70 0.77 13.70
CA ALA A 311 26.16 1.57 14.84
C ALA A 311 26.40 0.70 16.09
N ARG A 312 25.59 -0.36 16.31
CA ARG A 312 25.79 -1.32 17.40
C ARG A 312 27.06 -2.14 17.20
N GLN A 313 27.29 -2.67 16.00
CA GLN A 313 28.53 -3.39 15.66
C GLN A 313 29.75 -2.49 15.83
N TYR A 314 29.71 -1.24 15.35
CA TYR A 314 30.84 -0.32 15.49
C TYR A 314 31.18 -0.01 16.95
N GLU A 315 30.17 0.20 17.81
CA GLU A 315 30.38 0.42 19.26
C GLU A 315 30.91 -0.84 19.98
N GLN A 316 30.46 -2.05 19.59
CA GLN A 316 30.83 -3.32 20.24
C GLN A 316 32.18 -3.88 19.76
N TYR A 317 32.47 -3.79 18.47
CA TYR A 317 33.61 -4.46 17.82
C TYR A 317 34.66 -3.49 17.25
N GLY A 318 34.36 -2.19 17.15
CA GLY A 318 35.22 -1.19 16.52
C GLY A 318 35.18 -1.19 14.98
N TYR A 319 34.36 -2.04 14.37
CA TYR A 319 34.15 -2.14 12.92
C TYR A 319 32.72 -2.57 12.58
N VAL A 320 32.36 -2.50 11.30
CA VAL A 320 31.08 -2.98 10.75
C VAL A 320 31.38 -4.10 9.76
N THR A 321 30.62 -5.20 9.80
CA THR A 321 30.87 -6.33 8.89
C THR A 321 30.44 -6.02 7.45
N GLY A 322 30.93 -6.81 6.49
CA GLY A 322 30.58 -6.61 5.07
C GLY A 322 29.08 -6.83 4.81
N GLU A 323 28.47 -7.77 5.52
CA GLU A 323 27.08 -8.15 5.44
C GLU A 323 26.17 -7.06 6.03
N ALA A 324 26.53 -6.53 7.21
CA ALA A 324 25.84 -5.39 7.82
C ALA A 324 25.93 -4.14 6.94
N GLY A 325 27.12 -3.84 6.42
CA GLY A 325 27.35 -2.75 5.47
C GLY A 325 26.55 -2.90 4.16
N PHE A 326 26.44 -4.13 3.64
CA PHE A 326 25.62 -4.44 2.47
C PHE A 326 24.12 -4.21 2.72
N LEU A 327 23.58 -4.68 3.86
CA LEU A 327 22.17 -4.42 4.21
C LEU A 327 21.88 -2.94 4.39
N LEU A 328 22.78 -2.21 5.08
CA LEU A 328 22.67 -0.76 5.23
C LEU A 328 22.66 -0.06 3.86
N MET A 329 23.59 -0.41 2.97
CA MET A 329 23.62 0.11 1.60
C MET A 329 22.32 -0.19 0.85
N ALA A 330 21.82 -1.44 0.91
CA ALA A 330 20.62 -1.86 0.20
C ALA A 330 19.37 -1.11 0.69
N HIS A 331 19.15 -1.03 2.01
CA HIS A 331 18.00 -0.30 2.57
C HIS A 331 18.14 1.22 2.39
N TRP A 332 19.36 1.78 2.45
CA TRP A 332 19.58 3.19 2.11
C TRP A 332 19.26 3.49 0.64
N LEU A 333 19.73 2.65 -0.29
CA LEU A 333 19.45 2.79 -1.72
C LEU A 333 17.95 2.74 -1.98
N TYR A 334 17.24 1.80 -1.35
CA TYR A 334 15.79 1.67 -1.50
C TYR A 334 15.04 2.89 -0.94
N ALA A 335 15.29 3.28 0.31
CA ALA A 335 14.67 4.45 0.93
C ALA A 335 14.96 5.75 0.15
N ASN A 336 16.21 5.94 -0.30
CA ASN A 336 16.61 7.09 -1.10
C ASN A 336 15.96 7.09 -2.50
N ALA A 337 15.79 5.92 -3.13
CA ALA A 337 15.08 5.79 -4.40
C ALA A 337 13.59 6.14 -4.25
N CYS A 338 12.90 5.62 -3.22
CA CYS A 338 11.52 5.99 -2.90
C CYS A 338 11.35 7.49 -2.63
N CYS A 339 12.34 8.12 -1.99
CA CYS A 339 12.34 9.58 -1.77
C CYS A 339 12.53 10.39 -3.05
N LYS A 340 13.37 9.91 -3.99
CA LYS A 340 13.73 10.62 -5.23
C LYS A 340 12.73 10.43 -6.36
N GLY A 341 12.02 9.30 -6.38
CA GLY A 341 10.92 9.01 -7.30
C GLY A 341 9.54 9.13 -6.65
N GLU A 342 9.43 9.92 -5.58
CA GLU A 342 8.20 10.05 -4.78
C GLU A 342 7.00 10.47 -5.64
N GLU A 343 7.21 11.30 -6.66
CA GLU A 343 6.17 11.72 -7.61
C GLU A 343 5.53 10.57 -8.41
N MET A 344 6.24 9.46 -8.58
CA MET A 344 5.74 8.27 -9.28
C MET A 344 4.78 7.45 -8.43
N ILE A 345 4.79 7.64 -7.10
CA ILE A 345 3.89 6.95 -6.16
C ILE A 345 2.46 7.48 -6.33
N CYS A 346 2.28 8.76 -6.62
CA CYS A 346 0.96 9.41 -6.70
C CYS A 346 0.04 8.85 -7.81
N ILE A 347 0.57 8.04 -8.73
CA ILE A 347 -0.16 7.38 -9.83
C ILE A 347 -0.27 5.85 -9.65
N THR A 348 0.20 5.28 -8.54
CA THR A 348 0.10 3.84 -8.25
C THR A 348 -1.33 3.40 -7.95
N TRP A 349 -1.51 2.10 -7.78
CA TRP A 349 -2.78 1.49 -7.37
C TRP A 349 -3.21 1.98 -5.98
N ASP A 350 -2.29 2.01 -5.03
CA ASP A 350 -2.59 2.33 -3.63
C ASP A 350 -3.07 3.77 -3.45
N MET A 351 -2.53 4.70 -4.24
CA MET A 351 -2.96 6.10 -4.24
C MET A 351 -4.29 6.33 -5.00
N TYR A 352 -4.53 5.60 -6.10
CA TYR A 352 -5.68 5.83 -6.98
C TYR A 352 -6.94 5.02 -6.61
N TYR A 353 -6.78 3.72 -6.32
CA TYR A 353 -7.87 2.76 -6.25
C TYR A 353 -8.10 2.22 -4.84
N GLU A 354 -7.02 1.82 -4.15
CA GLU A 354 -7.12 1.16 -2.85
C GLU A 354 -7.65 2.12 -1.79
N LYS A 355 -8.40 1.64 -0.79
CA LYS A 355 -8.93 2.54 0.26
C LYS A 355 -7.97 2.61 1.45
N TRP A 356 -8.01 3.70 2.22
CA TRP A 356 -7.18 3.83 3.41
C TRP A 356 -7.82 3.06 4.57
N GLY A 357 -7.54 1.76 4.62
CA GLY A 357 -8.02 0.82 5.65
C GLY A 357 -6.90 0.22 6.49
N PHE A 358 -7.27 -0.71 7.38
CA PHE A 358 -6.31 -1.42 8.21
C PHE A 358 -5.18 -2.06 7.39
N MET A 359 -5.45 -2.59 6.19
CA MET A 359 -4.41 -3.19 5.34
C MET A 359 -3.25 -2.21 5.08
N LEU A 360 -3.51 -1.07 4.42
CA LEU A 360 -2.46 -0.09 4.12
C LEU A 360 -1.87 0.54 5.39
N ILE A 361 -2.71 0.82 6.40
CA ILE A 361 -2.26 1.44 7.66
C ILE A 361 -1.30 0.52 8.42
N PHE A 362 -1.67 -0.75 8.62
CA PHE A 362 -0.88 -1.73 9.36
C PHE A 362 0.41 -2.10 8.61
N TRP A 363 0.35 -2.30 7.29
CA TRP A 363 1.54 -2.63 6.51
C TRP A 363 2.55 -1.48 6.48
N ASN A 364 2.12 -0.23 6.33
CA ASN A 364 3.05 0.91 6.32
C ASN A 364 3.57 1.30 7.71
N MET A 365 2.80 1.08 8.78
CA MET A 365 3.25 1.36 10.16
C MET A 365 4.13 0.24 10.73
N ALA A 366 3.77 -1.03 10.49
CA ALA A 366 4.37 -2.17 11.18
C ALA A 366 4.91 -3.23 10.20
N GLY A 367 4.08 -3.72 9.29
CA GLY A 367 4.40 -4.91 8.48
C GLY A 367 5.65 -4.76 7.60
N VAL A 368 5.71 -3.76 6.73
CA VAL A 368 6.87 -3.50 5.87
C VAL A 368 8.13 -3.20 6.70
N PRO A 369 8.16 -2.17 7.58
CA PRO A 369 9.40 -1.79 8.25
C PRO A 369 9.99 -2.88 9.14
N LEU A 370 9.14 -3.68 9.78
CA LEU A 370 9.54 -4.57 10.88
C LEU A 370 9.52 -6.06 10.50
N SER A 371 9.02 -6.42 9.32
CA SER A 371 9.26 -7.75 8.73
C SER A 371 10.35 -7.72 7.66
N TYR A 372 10.56 -6.61 6.94
CA TYR A 372 11.61 -6.57 5.90
C TYR A 372 13.02 -6.48 6.52
N CYS A 373 13.13 -6.06 7.78
CA CYS A 373 14.40 -5.98 8.51
C CYS A 373 14.88 -7.31 9.12
N HIS A 374 14.23 -8.46 8.89
CA HIS A 374 14.61 -9.73 9.55
C HIS A 374 16.08 -10.14 9.31
N CYS A 375 16.63 -9.87 8.12
CA CYS A 375 18.05 -10.05 7.82
C CYS A 375 18.96 -9.16 8.68
N THR A 376 18.51 -7.94 9.02
CA THR A 376 19.23 -7.04 9.94
C THR A 376 19.14 -7.52 11.38
N ILE A 377 17.98 -8.01 11.82
CA ILE A 377 17.82 -8.58 13.18
C ILE A 377 18.76 -9.78 13.33
N PHE A 378 18.81 -10.66 12.33
CA PHE A 378 19.72 -11.80 12.31
C PHE A 378 21.18 -11.35 12.48
N ILE A 379 21.72 -10.51 11.59
CA ILE A 379 23.11 -10.02 11.67
C ILE A 379 23.40 -9.25 12.96
N ALA A 380 22.41 -8.57 13.53
CA ALA A 380 22.59 -7.85 14.79
C ALA A 380 22.67 -8.79 16.01
N ASN A 381 22.09 -9.99 15.93
CA ASN A 381 22.01 -10.95 17.04
C ASN A 381 23.06 -12.07 16.99
N HIS A 382 23.78 -12.23 15.88
CA HIS A 382 24.85 -13.23 15.72
C HIS A 382 26.23 -12.55 15.76
N ASP A 383 27.26 -13.29 16.17
CA ASP A 383 28.63 -12.79 16.14
C ASP A 383 29.12 -12.63 14.69
N PRO A 384 29.92 -11.59 14.38
CA PRO A 384 30.55 -11.39 13.06
C PRO A 384 31.31 -12.57 12.43
N SER A 385 31.63 -13.61 13.20
CA SER A 385 32.33 -14.81 12.74
C SER A 385 31.42 -15.96 12.25
N VAL A 386 30.10 -15.81 12.35
CA VAL A 386 29.07 -16.84 12.03
C VAL A 386 28.53 -16.71 10.60
#